data_AF-A0A2K5JJ40-F1
#
_entry.id   AF-A0A2K5JJ40-F1
#
_cell.length_a   1.000
_cell.length_b   1.000
_cell.length_c   1.000
_cell.angle_alpha   90.00
_cell.angle_beta   90.00
_cell.angle_gamma   90.00
#
_symmetry.space_group_name_H-M   'P 1'
#
loop_
_entity.id
_entity.type
_entity.pdbx_description
1 polymer ?
#
loop_
_entity_poly.entity_id
_entity_poly.type
_entity_poly.pdbx_seq_one_letter_code
_entity_poly.pdbx_strand_id
1 'polypeptide(L)'
;MTNKCLLQIALLLCFSTTALSMSYNLLGFLQRSSSFQCQKLLWQLNGRLEYCLKDRMNFDIPEEIKQPQQFQKEDAALTIYEMLQNIFAIFRQDLSSTGWNETIVENLLANVYHQIDHLKTILEEKLEKEDFTRGKFMSSLHLKRYYGRILHYLKAKEYSHCAWTIVRVEILRNFSFINKLTGYLRN
;
A
#
# COMPACT_ATOMS: atom_id res chain seq x y z
N MET A 1 11.36 6.52 -47.97
CA MET A 1 12.02 6.64 -46.64
C MET A 1 11.02 6.72 -45.49
N THR A 2 9.82 7.27 -45.68
CA THR A 2 8.75 7.42 -44.67
C THR A 2 8.21 6.10 -44.09
N ASN A 3 7.99 5.05 -44.89
CA ASN A 3 7.48 3.76 -44.39
C ASN A 3 8.44 3.02 -43.45
N LYS A 4 9.75 3.14 -43.65
CA LYS A 4 10.75 2.49 -42.78
C LYS A 4 10.82 3.15 -41.40
N CYS A 5 10.66 4.47 -41.37
CA CYS A 5 10.60 5.26 -40.13
C CYS A 5 9.31 4.96 -39.35
N LEU A 6 8.16 4.91 -40.03
CA LEU A 6 6.88 4.54 -39.40
C LEU A 6 6.91 3.11 -38.83
N LEU A 7 7.51 2.15 -39.54
CA LEU A 7 7.67 0.78 -39.05
C LEU A 7 8.56 0.71 -37.79
N GLN A 8 9.67 1.45 -37.76
CA GLN A 8 10.56 1.51 -36.60
C GLN A 8 9.88 2.17 -35.38
N ILE A 9 9.13 3.25 -35.59
CA ILE A 9 8.35 3.90 -34.53
C ILE A 9 7.29 2.94 -34.00
N ALA A 10 6.54 2.27 -34.88
CA ALA A 10 5.52 1.29 -34.48
C ALA A 10 6.12 0.12 -33.70
N LEU A 11 7.27 -0.42 -34.13
CA LEU A 11 7.99 -1.48 -33.41
C LEU A 11 8.42 -1.02 -32.01
N LEU A 12 9.02 0.16 -31.90
CA LEU A 12 9.44 0.73 -30.60
C LEU A 12 8.25 0.92 -29.64
N LEU A 13 7.11 1.41 -30.15
CA LEU A 13 5.89 1.54 -29.37
C LEU A 13 5.37 0.17 -28.90
N CYS A 14 5.37 -0.85 -29.76
CA CYS A 14 4.99 -2.21 -29.39
C CYS A 14 5.91 -2.84 -28.33
N PHE A 15 7.23 -2.65 -28.44
CA PHE A 15 8.17 -3.16 -27.43
C PHE A 15 8.02 -2.45 -26.09
N SER A 16 7.81 -1.12 -26.09
CA SER A 16 7.63 -0.36 -24.86
C SER A 16 6.33 -0.74 -24.12
N THR A 17 5.24 -0.95 -24.85
CA THR A 17 3.94 -1.34 -24.28
C THR A 17 3.95 -2.76 -23.71
N THR A 18 4.59 -3.70 -24.41
CA THR A 18 4.76 -5.09 -23.94
C THR A 18 5.66 -5.19 -22.71
N ALA A 19 6.77 -4.44 -22.67
CA ALA A 19 7.66 -4.38 -21.49
C ALA A 19 6.95 -3.81 -20.26
N LEU A 20 6.19 -2.72 -20.42
CA LEU A 20 5.41 -2.10 -19.35
C LEU A 20 4.30 -3.02 -18.82
N SER A 21 3.58 -3.67 -19.73
CA SER A 21 2.57 -4.68 -19.42
C SER A 21 3.16 -5.83 -18.60
N MET A 22 4.34 -6.33 -18.98
CA MET A 22 5.03 -7.39 -18.24
C MET A 22 5.48 -6.92 -16.85
N SER A 23 5.96 -5.68 -16.74
CA SER A 23 6.35 -5.04 -15.46
C SER A 23 5.16 -4.96 -14.48
N TYR A 24 3.99 -4.51 -14.93
CA TYR A 24 2.80 -4.43 -14.06
C TYR A 24 2.26 -5.81 -13.64
N ASN A 25 2.34 -6.82 -14.51
CA ASN A 25 1.94 -8.19 -14.14
C ASN A 25 2.90 -8.78 -13.09
N LEU A 26 4.20 -8.58 -13.25
CA LEU A 26 5.21 -8.98 -12.26
C LEU A 26 4.98 -8.24 -10.94
N LEU A 27 4.80 -6.92 -10.98
CA LEU A 27 4.49 -6.11 -9.81
C LEU A 27 3.24 -6.61 -9.09
N GLY A 28 2.15 -6.87 -9.82
CA GLY A 28 0.92 -7.40 -9.24
C GLY A 28 1.10 -8.78 -8.58
N PHE A 29 1.96 -9.64 -9.14
CA PHE A 29 2.31 -10.91 -8.52
C PHE A 29 3.13 -10.72 -7.23
N LEU A 30 4.19 -9.92 -7.28
CA LEU A 30 5.04 -9.61 -6.13
C LEU A 30 4.23 -8.98 -5.00
N GLN A 31 3.41 -7.98 -5.35
CA GLN A 31 2.57 -7.26 -4.40
C GLN A 31 1.59 -8.20 -3.67
N ARG A 32 0.98 -9.15 -4.39
CA ARG A 32 0.09 -10.15 -3.78
C ARG A 32 0.84 -11.09 -2.85
N SER A 33 2.01 -11.58 -3.28
CA SER A 33 2.84 -12.47 -2.47
C SER A 33 3.28 -11.78 -1.18
N SER A 34 3.84 -10.57 -1.28
CA SER A 34 4.30 -9.81 -0.12
C SER A 34 3.15 -9.37 0.78
N SER A 35 2.01 -8.95 0.23
CA SER A 35 0.81 -8.61 1.02
C SER A 35 0.31 -9.81 1.82
N PHE A 36 0.32 -11.01 1.23
CA PHE A 36 -0.01 -12.25 1.94
C PHE A 36 0.97 -12.52 3.10
N GLN A 37 2.28 -12.34 2.89
CA GLN A 37 3.26 -12.49 3.96
C GLN A 37 3.07 -11.45 5.08
N CYS A 38 2.81 -10.18 4.73
CA CYS A 38 2.52 -9.14 5.72
C CYS A 38 1.30 -9.49 6.57
N GLN A 39 0.22 -9.98 5.95
CA GLN A 39 -0.97 -10.42 6.69
C GLN A 39 -0.66 -11.60 7.60
N LYS A 40 0.13 -12.58 7.12
CA LYS A 40 0.56 -13.73 7.94
C LYS A 40 1.34 -13.28 9.18
N LEU A 41 2.29 -12.35 9.02
CA LEU A 41 3.06 -11.79 10.13
C LEU A 41 2.16 -11.03 11.12
N LEU A 42 1.23 -10.21 10.62
CA LEU A 42 0.25 -9.49 11.47
C LEU A 42 -0.63 -10.43 12.29
N TRP A 43 -1.03 -11.58 11.74
CA TRP A 43 -1.81 -12.59 12.45
C TRP A 43 -1.02 -13.29 13.56
N GLN A 44 0.30 -13.36 13.45
CA GLN A 44 1.17 -13.96 14.48
C GLN A 44 1.38 -13.03 15.69
N LEU A 45 1.10 -11.74 15.56
CA LEU A 45 1.20 -10.80 16.67
C LEU A 45 0.09 -11.06 17.70
N ASN A 46 0.40 -10.90 18.99
CA ASN A 46 -0.55 -11.11 20.08
C ASN A 46 -1.60 -9.97 20.16
N GLY A 47 -2.66 -10.16 20.94
CA GLY A 47 -3.70 -9.14 21.17
C GLY A 47 -5.08 -9.67 20.82
N ARG A 48 -5.78 -10.21 21.81
CA ARG A 48 -7.16 -10.71 21.67
C ARG A 48 -8.12 -9.52 21.64
N LEU A 49 -8.89 -9.41 20.56
CA LEU A 49 -9.77 -8.27 20.32
C LEU A 49 -10.85 -8.13 21.40
N GLU A 50 -11.29 -9.25 21.99
CA GLU A 50 -12.35 -9.31 22.99
C GLU A 50 -12.06 -8.43 24.22
N TYR A 51 -10.79 -8.34 24.63
CA TYR A 51 -10.39 -7.52 25.77
C TYR A 51 -10.28 -6.03 25.44
N CYS A 52 -10.21 -5.67 24.16
CA CYS A 52 -9.96 -4.31 23.68
C CYS A 52 -11.17 -3.68 22.98
N LEU A 53 -12.35 -4.30 23.10
CA LEU A 53 -13.58 -3.82 22.45
C LEU A 53 -13.99 -2.41 22.89
N LYS A 54 -13.64 -2.00 24.12
CA LYS A 54 -13.93 -0.65 24.64
C LYS A 54 -13.16 0.45 23.92
N ASP A 55 -12.02 0.11 23.31
CA ASP A 55 -11.17 1.06 22.58
C ASP A 55 -11.46 1.06 21.07
N ARG A 56 -12.44 0.28 20.62
CA ARG A 56 -12.78 0.17 19.20
C ARG A 56 -13.06 1.55 18.60
N MET A 57 -12.39 1.84 17.50
CA MET A 57 -12.57 3.06 16.72
C MET A 57 -12.82 2.71 15.26
N ASN A 58 -13.73 3.42 14.61
CA ASN A 58 -13.84 3.43 13.17
C ASN A 58 -12.96 4.57 12.64
N PHE A 59 -11.96 4.24 11.82
CA PHE A 59 -11.02 5.23 11.27
C PHE A 59 -11.51 5.86 9.96
N ASP A 60 -12.62 5.36 9.41
CA ASP A 60 -13.23 5.84 8.16
C ASP A 60 -12.23 5.88 7.00
N ILE A 61 -11.78 4.69 6.58
CA ILE A 61 -11.00 4.54 5.35
C ILE A 61 -11.74 5.20 4.17
N PRO A 62 -11.03 5.87 3.23
CA PRO A 62 -11.69 6.62 2.16
C PRO A 62 -12.59 5.73 1.27
N GLU A 63 -13.67 6.30 0.75
CA GLU A 63 -14.68 5.54 -0.01
C GLU A 63 -14.12 5.01 -1.33
N GLU A 64 -13.27 5.80 -1.98
CA GLU A 64 -12.52 5.42 -3.18
C GLU A 64 -11.61 4.20 -2.98
N ILE A 65 -11.22 3.89 -1.74
CA ILE A 65 -10.44 2.69 -1.39
C ILE A 65 -11.35 1.52 -1.02
N LYS A 66 -12.49 1.80 -0.38
CA LYS A 66 -13.47 0.76 -0.01
C LYS A 66 -14.13 0.16 -1.23
N GLN A 67 -14.51 1.02 -2.17
CA GLN A 67 -15.21 0.68 -3.41
C GLN A 67 -14.45 1.31 -4.58
N PRO A 68 -13.27 0.76 -4.93
CA PRO A 68 -12.50 1.28 -6.05
C PRO A 68 -13.32 1.07 -7.33
N GLN A 69 -13.68 2.17 -8.00
CA GLN A 69 -14.30 2.13 -9.33
C GLN A 69 -13.30 2.71 -10.33
N GLN A 70 -12.94 1.91 -11.35
CA GLN A 70 -12.14 2.33 -12.51
C GLN A 70 -10.76 2.92 -12.16
N PHE A 71 -9.95 2.22 -11.37
CA PHE A 71 -8.55 2.59 -11.19
C PHE A 71 -7.73 2.30 -12.45
N GLN A 72 -7.00 3.31 -12.95
CA GLN A 72 -5.88 3.05 -13.85
C GLN A 72 -4.73 2.36 -13.09
N LYS A 73 -3.84 1.67 -13.81
CA LYS A 73 -2.75 0.89 -13.22
C LYS A 73 -1.82 1.77 -12.38
N GLU A 74 -1.54 2.95 -12.90
CA GLU A 74 -0.71 3.99 -12.33
C GLU A 74 -1.33 4.57 -11.06
N ASP A 75 -2.66 4.70 -11.03
CA ASP A 75 -3.40 5.17 -9.85
C ASP A 75 -3.43 4.10 -8.77
N ALA A 76 -3.62 2.83 -9.16
CA ALA A 76 -3.60 1.72 -8.23
C ALA A 76 -2.20 1.57 -7.61
N ALA A 77 -1.15 1.63 -8.43
CA ALA A 77 0.24 1.57 -7.98
C ALA A 77 0.58 2.71 -7.01
N LEU A 78 0.25 3.96 -7.36
CA LEU A 78 0.51 5.11 -6.47
C LEU A 78 -0.29 5.03 -5.17
N THR A 79 -1.53 4.57 -5.22
CA THR A 79 -2.37 4.40 -4.03
C THR A 79 -1.81 3.31 -3.11
N ILE A 80 -1.41 2.17 -3.66
CA ILE A 80 -0.77 1.10 -2.89
C ILE A 80 0.54 1.61 -2.27
N TYR A 81 1.34 2.34 -3.04
CA TYR A 81 2.59 2.94 -2.58
C TYR A 81 2.35 3.86 -1.36
N GLU A 82 1.41 4.80 -1.45
CA GLU A 82 1.07 5.69 -0.34
C GLU A 82 0.55 4.93 0.89
N MET A 83 -0.30 3.91 0.69
CA MET A 83 -0.80 3.08 1.80
C MET A 83 0.34 2.37 2.52
N LEU A 84 1.26 1.74 1.77
CA LEU A 84 2.40 1.04 2.35
C LEU A 84 3.35 1.97 3.10
N GLN A 85 3.62 3.17 2.57
CA GLN A 85 4.43 4.17 3.26
C GLN A 85 3.83 4.57 4.61
N ASN A 86 2.51 4.77 4.66
CA ASN A 86 1.84 5.10 5.91
C ASN A 86 1.79 3.91 6.89
N ILE A 87 1.59 2.69 6.40
CA ILE A 87 1.68 1.47 7.23
C ILE A 87 3.09 1.36 7.84
N PHE A 88 4.13 1.57 7.04
CA PHE A 88 5.50 1.57 7.52
C PHE A 88 5.71 2.62 8.62
N ALA A 89 5.23 3.86 8.42
CA ALA A 89 5.33 4.92 9.41
C ALA A 89 4.57 4.63 10.72
N ILE A 90 3.45 3.91 10.64
CA ILE A 90 2.70 3.44 11.82
C ILE A 90 3.54 2.43 12.60
N PHE A 91 4.08 1.39 11.97
CA PHE A 91 4.88 0.37 12.68
C PHE A 91 6.25 0.86 13.15
N ARG A 92 6.63 2.10 12.82
CA ARG A 92 7.81 2.80 13.36
C ARG A 92 7.53 3.57 14.66
N GLN A 93 6.28 3.63 15.12
CA GLN A 93 5.94 4.21 16.41
C GLN A 93 6.32 3.28 17.58
N ASP A 94 6.15 3.75 18.82
CA ASP A 94 6.45 2.96 20.01
C ASP A 94 5.51 1.75 20.16
N LEU A 95 6.10 0.56 20.16
CA LEU A 95 5.44 -0.74 20.27
C LEU A 95 5.72 -1.42 21.63
N SER A 96 6.44 -0.77 22.55
CA SER A 96 6.93 -1.36 23.81
C SER A 96 5.80 -1.93 24.69
N SER A 97 4.64 -1.30 24.67
CA SER A 97 3.45 -1.71 25.43
C SER A 97 2.78 -3.00 24.91
N THR A 98 3.14 -3.45 23.71
CA THR A 98 2.42 -4.54 23.03
C THR A 98 2.83 -5.93 23.51
N GLY A 99 4.09 -6.07 23.93
CA GLY A 99 4.72 -7.38 24.14
C GLY A 99 4.81 -8.22 22.85
N TRP A 100 4.75 -7.59 21.68
CA TRP A 100 4.91 -8.27 20.40
C TRP A 100 6.35 -8.75 20.19
N ASN A 101 6.49 -9.85 19.46
CA ASN A 101 7.81 -10.36 19.08
C ASN A 101 8.46 -9.40 18.08
N GLU A 102 9.57 -8.77 18.48
CA GLU A 102 10.30 -7.77 17.69
C GLU A 102 10.73 -8.31 16.33
N THR A 103 11.20 -9.56 16.25
CA THR A 103 11.58 -10.19 14.97
C THR A 103 10.41 -10.29 13.99
N ILE A 104 9.18 -10.53 14.47
CA ILE A 104 7.99 -10.55 13.61
C ILE A 104 7.70 -9.14 13.07
N VAL A 105 7.83 -8.12 13.92
CA VAL A 105 7.65 -6.71 13.53
C VAL A 105 8.73 -6.27 12.53
N GLU A 106 9.98 -6.62 12.76
CA GLU A 106 11.09 -6.32 11.84
C GLU A 106 10.88 -6.99 10.48
N ASN A 107 10.48 -8.26 10.45
CA ASN A 107 10.14 -8.96 9.22
C ASN A 107 8.96 -8.30 8.50
N LEU A 108 7.95 -7.80 9.24
CA LEU A 108 6.84 -7.06 8.65
C LEU A 108 7.32 -5.76 8.01
N LEU A 109 8.13 -4.98 8.72
CA LEU A 109 8.71 -3.73 8.23
C LEU A 109 9.60 -3.95 7.00
N ALA A 110 10.43 -5.00 7.00
CA ALA A 110 11.26 -5.36 5.86
C ALA A 110 10.40 -5.73 4.64
N ASN A 111 9.38 -6.57 4.80
CA ASN A 111 8.47 -6.93 3.71
C ASN A 111 7.70 -5.72 3.16
N VAL A 112 7.27 -4.80 4.02
CA VAL A 112 6.61 -3.56 3.59
C VAL A 112 7.60 -2.65 2.84
N TYR A 113 8.81 -2.48 3.37
CA TYR A 113 9.85 -1.68 2.75
C TYR A 113 10.22 -2.20 1.35
N HIS A 114 10.39 -3.51 1.18
CA HIS A 114 10.66 -4.11 -0.12
C HIS A 114 9.53 -3.81 -1.13
N GLN A 115 8.26 -3.88 -0.71
CA GLN A 115 7.15 -3.50 -1.60
C GLN A 115 7.21 -2.03 -2.00
N ILE A 116 7.51 -1.12 -1.05
CA ILE A 116 7.68 0.31 -1.31
C ILE A 116 8.80 0.54 -2.35
N ASP A 117 9.94 -0.12 -2.17
CA ASP A 117 11.09 0.00 -3.07
C ASP A 117 10.77 -0.48 -4.50
N HIS A 118 10.14 -1.65 -4.63
CA HIS A 118 9.70 -2.17 -5.94
C HIS A 118 8.69 -1.26 -6.64
N LEU A 119 7.72 -0.73 -5.90
CA LEU A 119 6.74 0.22 -6.44
C LEU A 119 7.42 1.53 -6.87
N LYS A 120 8.36 2.03 -6.08
CA LYS A 120 9.09 3.26 -6.36
C LYS A 120 9.82 3.16 -7.70
N THR A 121 10.58 2.09 -7.94
CA THR A 121 11.33 1.91 -9.20
C THR A 121 10.41 1.96 -10.43
N ILE A 122 9.27 1.28 -10.38
CA ILE A 122 8.31 1.25 -11.50
C ILE A 122 7.61 2.61 -11.68
N LEU A 123 7.34 3.31 -10.58
CA LEU A 123 6.73 4.64 -10.61
C LEU A 123 7.71 5.70 -11.12
N GLU A 124 8.99 5.63 -10.78
CA GLU A 124 10.03 6.56 -11.27
C GLU A 124 10.23 6.43 -12.79
N GLU A 125 10.27 5.20 -13.33
CA GLU A 125 10.33 4.95 -14.79
C GLU A 125 9.16 5.57 -15.57
N LYS A 126 8.05 5.86 -14.88
CA LYS A 126 6.82 6.45 -15.42
C LYS A 126 6.72 7.96 -15.20
N LEU A 127 7.02 8.41 -13.98
CA LEU A 127 6.94 9.82 -13.59
C LEU A 127 7.99 10.69 -14.31
N GLU A 128 9.10 10.11 -14.77
CA GLU A 128 10.05 10.82 -15.65
C GLU A 128 9.49 11.11 -17.05
N LYS A 129 8.37 10.50 -17.46
CA LYS A 129 7.82 10.59 -18.84
C LYS A 129 6.52 11.39 -18.94
N GLU A 130 5.85 11.66 -17.81
CA GLU A 130 4.58 12.40 -17.79
C GLU A 130 4.66 13.52 -16.74
N ASP A 131 4.27 14.73 -17.14
CA ASP A 131 4.21 15.93 -16.29
C ASP A 131 3.05 15.77 -15.28
N PHE A 132 3.26 14.87 -14.31
CA PHE A 132 2.25 14.34 -13.38
C PHE A 132 1.85 15.42 -12.35
N THR A 133 1.08 16.41 -12.79
CA THR A 133 0.69 17.55 -11.95
C THR A 133 -0.80 17.58 -11.63
N ARG A 134 -1.05 17.75 -10.32
CA ARG A 134 -2.22 18.39 -9.69
C ARG A 134 -3.52 17.59 -9.50
N GLY A 135 -3.93 16.71 -10.42
CA GLY A 135 -5.19 15.94 -10.25
C GLY A 135 -5.14 14.84 -9.19
N LYS A 136 -3.95 14.28 -8.93
CA LYS A 136 -3.72 13.07 -8.11
C LYS A 136 -3.59 13.32 -6.60
N PHE A 137 -3.67 14.58 -6.17
CA PHE A 137 -3.54 14.97 -4.76
C PHE A 137 -4.77 14.65 -3.89
N MET A 138 -5.94 14.37 -4.48
CA MET A 138 -7.16 14.15 -3.69
C MET A 138 -7.17 12.80 -2.96
N SER A 139 -6.77 11.69 -3.62
CA SER A 139 -6.60 10.39 -2.94
C SER A 139 -5.51 10.48 -1.85
N SER A 140 -4.42 11.20 -2.14
CA SER A 140 -3.35 11.49 -1.19
C SER A 140 -3.85 12.22 0.05
N LEU A 141 -4.73 13.23 -0.10
CA LEU A 141 -5.24 14.00 1.04
C LEU A 141 -6.17 13.15 1.93
N HIS A 142 -7.06 12.36 1.34
CA HIS A 142 -7.96 11.49 2.11
C HIS A 142 -7.20 10.37 2.82
N LEU A 143 -6.23 9.74 2.16
CA LEU A 143 -5.34 8.75 2.79
C LEU A 143 -4.51 9.37 3.92
N LYS A 144 -3.92 10.56 3.71
CA LYS A 144 -3.18 11.28 4.75
C LYS A 144 -4.05 11.57 5.97
N ARG A 145 -5.29 12.02 5.78
CA ARG A 145 -6.24 12.23 6.89
C ARG A 145 -6.56 10.91 7.59
N TYR A 146 -6.84 9.86 6.83
CA TYR A 146 -7.16 8.54 7.35
C TYR A 146 -6.03 7.97 8.24
N TYR A 147 -4.79 7.93 7.76
CA TYR A 147 -3.64 7.47 8.56
C TYR A 147 -3.29 8.46 9.68
N GLY A 148 -3.53 9.76 9.48
CA GLY A 148 -3.43 10.76 10.54
C GLY A 148 -4.36 10.48 11.72
N ARG A 149 -5.60 10.02 11.47
CA ARG A 149 -6.52 9.59 12.55
C ARG A 149 -5.99 8.37 13.29
N ILE A 150 -5.37 7.41 12.61
CA ILE A 150 -4.76 6.24 13.25
C ILE A 150 -3.62 6.65 14.18
N LEU A 151 -2.71 7.49 13.69
CA LEU A 151 -1.58 8.00 14.50
C LEU A 151 -2.07 8.84 15.67
N HIS A 152 -3.09 9.68 15.45
CA HIS A 152 -3.69 10.47 16.52
C HIS A 152 -4.36 9.59 17.58
N TYR A 153 -5.07 8.53 17.17
CA TYR A 153 -5.67 7.55 18.08
C TYR A 153 -4.61 6.83 18.91
N LEU A 154 -3.51 6.37 18.29
CA LEU A 154 -2.40 5.75 19.03
C LEU A 154 -1.86 6.69 20.11
N LYS A 155 -1.63 7.96 19.76
CA LYS A 155 -1.17 8.99 20.72
C LYS A 155 -2.19 9.23 21.84
N ALA A 156 -3.47 9.39 21.50
CA ALA A 156 -4.54 9.65 22.46
C ALA A 156 -4.77 8.47 23.43
N LYS A 157 -4.42 7.25 23.00
CA LYS A 157 -4.47 6.03 23.81
C LYS A 157 -3.11 5.64 24.40
N GLU A 158 -2.16 6.57 24.39
CA GLU A 158 -0.81 6.42 24.95
C GLU A 158 -0.10 5.16 24.46
N TYR A 159 -0.30 4.82 23.18
CA TYR A 159 0.23 3.62 22.54
C TYR A 159 -0.07 2.34 23.32
N SER A 160 -1.18 2.27 24.08
CA SER A 160 -1.51 1.09 24.90
C SER A 160 -1.63 -0.20 24.08
N HIS A 161 -1.52 -1.35 24.76
CA HIS A 161 -1.70 -2.68 24.15
C HIS A 161 -3.02 -2.80 23.37
N CYS A 162 -4.11 -2.23 23.91
CA CYS A 162 -5.40 -2.25 23.23
C CYS A 162 -5.47 -1.29 22.04
N ALA A 163 -4.82 -0.12 22.11
CA ALA A 163 -4.69 0.75 20.95
C ALA A 163 -4.03 0.03 19.77
N TRP A 164 -2.90 -0.63 20.04
CA TRP A 164 -2.19 -1.43 19.04
C TRP A 164 -2.98 -2.63 18.53
N THR A 165 -3.75 -3.29 19.40
CA THR A 165 -4.65 -4.37 18.97
C THR A 165 -5.68 -3.88 17.96
N ILE A 166 -6.29 -2.71 18.20
CA ILE A 166 -7.25 -2.09 17.28
C ILE A 166 -6.56 -1.66 15.98
N VAL A 167 -5.39 -1.01 16.05
CA VAL A 167 -4.64 -0.59 14.86
C VAL A 167 -4.21 -1.80 14.03
N ARG A 168 -3.73 -2.88 14.66
CA ARG A 168 -3.37 -4.13 13.95
C ARG A 168 -4.53 -4.67 13.11
N VAL A 169 -5.74 -4.68 13.67
CA VAL A 169 -6.96 -5.12 12.96
C VAL A 169 -7.26 -4.19 11.79
N GLU A 170 -7.13 -2.88 11.97
CA GLU A 170 -7.30 -1.94 10.86
C GLU A 170 -6.23 -2.15 9.77
N ILE A 171 -4.98 -2.41 10.13
CA ILE A 171 -3.91 -2.67 9.16
C ILE A 171 -4.14 -3.98 8.39
N LEU A 172 -4.63 -5.03 9.06
CA LEU A 172 -5.08 -6.26 8.38
C LEU A 172 -6.17 -5.96 7.33
N ARG A 173 -7.09 -5.06 7.66
CA ARG A 173 -8.12 -4.56 6.74
C ARG A 173 -7.50 -3.78 5.57
N ASN A 174 -6.46 -2.99 5.82
CA ASN A 174 -5.73 -2.24 4.78
C ASN A 174 -5.09 -3.18 3.76
N PHE A 175 -4.43 -4.26 4.20
CA PHE A 175 -3.90 -5.26 3.28
C PHE A 175 -4.98 -5.95 2.45
N SER A 176 -6.20 -6.07 2.98
CA SER A 176 -7.34 -6.57 2.19
C SER A 176 -7.72 -5.59 1.07
N PHE A 177 -7.66 -4.29 1.32
CA PHE A 177 -7.86 -3.28 0.27
C PHE A 177 -6.70 -3.21 -0.71
N ILE A 178 -5.45 -3.30 -0.24
CA ILE A 178 -4.26 -3.39 -1.11
C ILE A 178 -4.36 -4.59 -2.05
N ASN A 179 -4.81 -5.75 -1.57
CA ASN A 179 -5.04 -6.92 -2.42
C ASN A 179 -6.12 -6.68 -3.49
N LYS A 180 -7.18 -5.94 -3.17
CA LYS A 180 -8.19 -5.52 -4.16
C LYS A 180 -7.59 -4.57 -5.20
N LEU A 181 -6.85 -3.54 -4.76
CA LEU A 181 -6.16 -2.58 -5.62
C LEU A 181 -5.14 -3.26 -6.53
N THR A 182 -4.44 -4.29 -6.03
CA THR A 182 -3.49 -5.11 -6.79
C THR A 182 -4.15 -5.81 -7.98
N GLY A 183 -5.45 -6.07 -7.92
CA GLY A 183 -6.23 -6.58 -9.04
C GLY A 183 -6.20 -5.68 -10.27
N TYR A 184 -6.10 -4.36 -10.09
CA TYR A 184 -6.03 -3.38 -11.17
C TYR A 184 -4.67 -3.30 -11.84
N LEU A 185 -3.62 -3.92 -11.29
CA LEU A 185 -2.29 -3.94 -11.91
C LEU A 185 -2.20 -4.97 -13.06
N ARG A 186 -3.15 -5.90 -13.14
CA ARG A 186 -3.19 -6.92 -14.21
C ARG A 186 -3.73 -6.34 -15.50
N ASN A 187 -3.36 -6.92 -16.65
CA ASN A 187 -4.10 -6.68 -17.89
C ASN A 187 -5.39 -7.50 -17.91
#